data_AF-A0A9N9R8R5-F1
#
_entry.id   AF-A0A9N9R8R5-F1
#
_cell.length_a   1.000
_cell.length_b   1.000
_cell.length_c   1.000
_cell.angle_alpha   90.00
_cell.angle_beta   90.00
_cell.angle_gamma   90.00
#
_symmetry.space_group_name_H-M   'P 1'
#
loop_
_entity.id
_entity.type
_entity.pdbx_description
1 polymer ?
#
loop_
_entity_poly.entity_id
_entity_poly.type
_entity_poly.pdbx_seq_one_letter_code
_entity_poly.pdbx_strand_id
1 'polypeptide(L)'
;MKDTKMSSHLSGGRLNVALVQETMRKELLNLLQLCEGPKVTIWDEWLAGPVGLVAQYSLLKEHEVADMFPLRPGNLPAISVKHIVFIARPKLSLMDLVADYIVSLRSKQNSAVEFHLFFVPRKSELCEKHLANRGVAGNLSIQEFKCDIYPFESDVMSLELQNDFRENYLEGDPTCIYNAAQALRTIQQLYGIIPRVFGKGVAAKQVWDLLCRLNKEEQGTGPKGSSTSCIDNLLLLDRAIDFTSVMTTQLTYEGLIGMCFVYRP
;
A
#
# COMPACT_ATOMS: atom_id res chain seq x y z
N MET A 1 -4.87 -27.69 3.45
CA MET A 1 -4.37 -26.46 2.80
C MET A 1 -4.87 -26.52 1.37
N LYS A 2 -5.87 -25.71 1.00
CA LYS A 2 -6.19 -25.51 -0.42
C LYS A 2 -5.12 -24.58 -0.96
N ASP A 3 -4.41 -25.00 -1.99
CA ASP A 3 -3.45 -24.15 -2.70
C ASP A 3 -4.18 -22.89 -3.19
N THR A 4 -3.88 -21.76 -2.56
CA THR A 4 -4.21 -20.44 -3.08
C THR A 4 -3.64 -20.39 -4.49
N LYS A 5 -4.50 -20.28 -5.53
CA LYS A 5 -4.06 -20.23 -6.94
C LYS A 5 -2.93 -19.22 -7.05
N MET A 6 -1.69 -19.70 -7.20
CA MET A 6 -0.56 -18.81 -7.45
C MET A 6 -0.78 -18.16 -8.80
N SER A 7 -0.61 -16.84 -8.83
CA SER A 7 -0.63 -16.06 -10.06
C SER A 7 0.60 -16.47 -10.87
N SER A 8 0.45 -17.47 -11.76
CA SER A 8 1.57 -18.06 -12.52
C SER A 8 2.29 -17.05 -13.40
N HIS A 9 1.64 -15.92 -13.71
CA HIS A 9 2.23 -14.84 -14.48
C HIS A 9 3.31 -14.09 -13.69
N LEU A 10 3.24 -14.00 -12.36
CA LEU A 10 4.22 -13.27 -11.54
C LEU A 10 5.55 -14.01 -11.35
N SER A 11 5.59 -15.31 -11.63
CA SER A 11 6.79 -16.14 -11.50
C SER A 11 7.44 -16.50 -12.84
N GLY A 12 6.91 -15.98 -13.96
CA GLY A 12 7.41 -16.29 -15.31
C GLY A 12 8.71 -15.58 -15.69
N GLY A 13 9.13 -14.57 -14.92
CA GLY A 13 10.32 -13.76 -15.19
C GLY A 13 11.60 -14.30 -14.54
N ARG A 14 12.70 -13.55 -14.67
CA ARG A 14 13.97 -13.84 -13.97
C ARG A 14 13.89 -13.63 -12.46
N LEU A 15 12.98 -12.75 -12.03
CA LEU A 15 12.70 -12.47 -10.63
C LEU A 15 11.34 -13.09 -10.28
N ASN A 16 11.27 -13.83 -9.17
CA ASN A 16 10.00 -14.38 -8.71
C ASN A 16 9.19 -13.31 -7.96
N VAL A 17 8.47 -12.47 -8.70
CA VAL A 17 7.67 -11.35 -8.15
C VAL A 17 6.51 -11.85 -7.27
N ALA A 18 6.08 -13.10 -7.42
CA ALA A 18 5.05 -13.70 -6.56
C ALA A 18 5.43 -13.67 -5.07
N LEU A 19 6.72 -13.62 -4.73
CA LEU A 19 7.20 -13.47 -3.36
C LEU A 19 6.74 -12.16 -2.72
N VAL A 20 6.68 -11.06 -3.48
CA VAL A 20 6.13 -9.77 -2.99
C VAL A 20 4.65 -9.95 -2.66
N GLN A 21 3.91 -10.52 -3.59
CA GLN A 21 2.47 -10.76 -3.46
C GLN A 21 2.17 -11.61 -2.21
N GLU A 22 2.92 -12.70 -2.01
CA GLU A 22 2.77 -13.59 -0.86
C GLU A 22 3.13 -12.90 0.46
N THR A 23 4.21 -12.13 0.49
CA THR A 23 4.64 -11.41 1.69
C THR A 23 3.59 -10.39 2.13
N MET A 24 3.10 -9.57 1.19
CA MET A 24 2.07 -8.56 1.47
C MET A 24 0.73 -9.22 1.85
N ARG A 25 0.37 -10.33 1.19
CA ARG A 25 -0.84 -11.09 1.52
C ARG A 25 -0.76 -11.63 2.94
N LYS A 26 0.37 -12.25 3.31
CA LYS A 26 0.57 -12.78 4.65
C LYS A 26 0.47 -11.67 5.70
N GLU A 27 1.06 -10.50 5.46
CA GLU A 27 0.98 -9.36 6.36
C GLU A 27 -0.48 -8.92 6.57
N LEU A 28 -1.27 -8.78 5.50
CA LEU A 28 -2.69 -8.42 5.59
C LEU A 28 -3.49 -9.46 6.38
N LEU A 29 -3.28 -10.75 6.10
CA LEU A 29 -3.98 -11.83 6.79
C LEU A 29 -3.63 -11.88 8.28
N ASN A 30 -2.37 -11.68 8.64
CA ASN A 30 -1.94 -11.60 10.04
C ASN A 30 -2.64 -10.45 10.77
N LEU A 31 -2.80 -9.28 10.12
CA LEU A 31 -3.54 -8.15 10.71
C LEU A 31 -5.03 -8.46 10.89
N LEU A 32 -5.65 -9.13 9.91
CA LEU A 32 -7.06 -9.53 10.02
C LEU A 32 -7.28 -10.58 11.12
N GLN A 33 -6.30 -11.43 11.39
CA GLN A 33 -6.34 -12.40 12.49
C GLN A 33 -6.33 -11.74 13.88
N LEU A 34 -5.81 -10.52 14.01
CA LEU A 34 -5.90 -9.76 15.27
C LEU A 34 -7.36 -9.39 15.64
N CYS A 35 -8.26 -9.43 14.65
CA CYS A 35 -9.69 -9.17 14.82
C CYS A 35 -10.46 -10.50 14.75
N GLU A 36 -10.43 -11.31 15.81
CA GLU A 36 -11.11 -12.63 15.79
C GLU A 36 -12.64 -12.51 15.65
N GLY A 37 -13.23 -13.26 14.70
CA GLY A 37 -14.66 -13.31 14.45
C GLY A 37 -15.13 -12.52 13.22
N PRO A 38 -16.44 -12.52 12.95
CA PRO A 38 -17.03 -11.83 11.81
C PRO A 38 -16.71 -10.34 11.82
N LYS A 39 -16.23 -9.86 10.67
CA LYS A 39 -15.74 -8.48 10.50
C LYS A 39 -16.22 -7.87 9.19
N VAL A 40 -16.33 -6.55 9.18
CA VAL A 40 -16.60 -5.75 7.97
C VAL A 40 -15.38 -4.90 7.68
N THR A 41 -14.99 -4.83 6.41
CA THR A 41 -13.85 -4.01 5.99
C THR A 41 -14.33 -2.79 5.20
N ILE A 42 -13.73 -1.63 5.45
CA ILE A 42 -14.06 -0.36 4.80
C ILE A 42 -12.78 0.17 4.16
N TRP A 43 -12.81 0.34 2.84
CA TRP A 43 -11.60 0.55 2.03
C TRP A 43 -11.53 1.94 1.44
N ASP A 44 -10.39 2.60 1.57
CA ASP A 44 -10.03 3.69 0.67
C ASP A 44 -10.18 3.24 -0.79
N GLU A 45 -11.01 3.97 -1.53
CA GLU A 45 -11.40 3.60 -2.89
C GLU A 45 -10.21 3.46 -3.83
N TRP A 46 -9.18 4.30 -3.66
CA TRP A 46 -7.98 4.19 -4.49
C TRP A 46 -7.17 2.93 -4.19
N LEU A 47 -7.21 2.48 -2.94
CA LEU A 47 -6.39 1.38 -2.45
C LEU A 47 -7.00 0.01 -2.81
N ALA A 48 -8.32 -0.05 -2.97
CA ALA A 48 -9.05 -1.28 -3.21
C ALA A 48 -8.59 -2.04 -4.48
N GLY A 49 -8.30 -1.31 -5.57
CA GLY A 49 -7.78 -1.91 -6.82
C GLY A 49 -6.39 -2.53 -6.63
N PRO A 50 -5.36 -1.73 -6.26
CA PRO A 50 -4.01 -2.23 -6.01
C PRO A 50 -3.95 -3.37 -4.98
N VAL A 51 -4.68 -3.28 -3.87
CA VAL A 51 -4.70 -4.38 -2.86
C VAL A 51 -5.42 -5.62 -3.40
N GLY A 52 -6.32 -5.48 -4.37
CA GLY A 52 -6.91 -6.62 -5.10
C GLY A 52 -5.87 -7.48 -5.82
N LEU A 53 -4.72 -6.91 -6.22
CA LEU A 53 -3.57 -7.65 -6.76
C LEU A 53 -2.88 -8.50 -5.69
N VAL A 54 -3.04 -8.19 -4.40
CA VAL A 54 -2.44 -8.92 -3.28
C VAL A 54 -3.41 -9.95 -2.72
N ALA A 55 -4.65 -9.55 -2.42
CA ALA A 55 -5.65 -10.39 -1.78
C ALA A 55 -7.03 -10.20 -2.44
N GLN A 56 -7.52 -11.29 -3.05
CA GLN A 56 -8.85 -11.31 -3.64
C GLN A 56 -9.93 -11.48 -2.56
N TYR A 57 -11.15 -11.05 -2.89
CA TYR A 57 -12.32 -11.14 -2.01
C TYR A 57 -12.57 -12.54 -1.45
N SER A 58 -12.38 -13.60 -2.25
CA SER A 58 -12.57 -14.98 -1.81
C SER A 58 -11.66 -15.35 -0.64
N LEU A 59 -10.42 -14.86 -0.64
CA LEU A 59 -9.45 -15.09 0.43
C LEU A 59 -9.81 -14.32 1.70
N LEU A 60 -10.31 -13.09 1.55
CA LEU A 60 -10.75 -12.27 2.68
C LEU A 60 -11.98 -12.89 3.37
N LYS A 61 -12.92 -13.46 2.59
CA LYS A 61 -14.07 -14.20 3.10
C LYS A 61 -13.68 -15.40 3.97
N GLU A 62 -12.63 -16.11 3.61
CA GLU A 62 -12.09 -17.23 4.41
C GLU A 62 -11.58 -16.76 5.79
N HIS A 63 -11.29 -15.47 5.94
CA HIS A 63 -10.88 -14.82 7.20
C HIS A 63 -12.04 -14.02 7.84
N GLU A 64 -13.27 -14.49 7.64
CA GLU A 64 -14.50 -13.99 8.26
C GLU A 64 -14.85 -12.53 7.90
N VAL A 65 -14.34 -12.02 6.77
CA VAL A 65 -14.79 -10.74 6.20
C VAL A 65 -16.16 -10.97 5.55
N ALA A 66 -17.22 -10.53 6.23
CA ALA A 66 -18.60 -10.70 5.78
C ALA A 66 -18.92 -9.78 4.59
N ASP A 67 -18.67 -8.48 4.79
CA ASP A 67 -18.94 -7.43 3.80
C ASP A 67 -17.76 -6.47 3.67
N MET A 68 -17.68 -5.83 2.49
CA MET A 68 -16.69 -4.82 2.16
C MET A 68 -17.40 -3.58 1.63
N PHE A 69 -17.03 -2.41 2.14
CA PHE A 69 -17.60 -1.12 1.71
C PHE A 69 -16.51 -0.15 1.29
N PRO A 70 -16.76 0.74 0.31
CA PRO A 70 -15.84 1.84 0.02
C PRO A 70 -15.96 2.94 1.08
N LEU A 71 -14.83 3.54 1.44
CA LEU A 71 -14.74 4.72 2.31
C LEU A 71 -15.11 5.96 1.50
N ARG A 72 -16.37 6.34 1.56
CA ARG A 72 -16.91 7.52 0.87
C ARG A 72 -17.80 8.35 1.80
N PRO A 73 -18.05 9.63 1.51
CA PRO A 73 -19.06 10.39 2.23
C PRO A 73 -20.43 9.70 2.16
N GLY A 74 -21.13 9.60 3.28
CA GLY A 74 -22.44 8.97 3.36
C GLY A 74 -22.65 8.15 4.62
N ASN A 75 -23.71 7.36 4.64
CA ASN A 75 -24.02 6.44 5.72
C ASN A 75 -23.73 5.00 5.29
N LEU A 76 -23.16 4.19 6.19
CA LEU A 76 -23.13 2.74 6.00
C LEU A 76 -24.54 2.17 6.18
N PRO A 77 -24.83 1.02 5.54
CA PRO A 77 -25.96 0.19 5.92
C PRO A 77 -25.87 -0.23 7.41
N ALA A 78 -26.95 -0.79 7.93
CA ALA A 78 -26.93 -1.39 9.26
C ALA A 78 -25.95 -2.57 9.27
N ILE A 79 -24.85 -2.43 10.01
CA ILE A 79 -23.81 -3.44 10.15
C ILE A 79 -24.02 -4.16 11.49
N SER A 80 -24.10 -5.48 11.47
CA SER A 80 -24.27 -6.30 12.69
C SER A 80 -23.08 -7.23 12.88
N VAL A 81 -21.89 -6.64 13.03
CA VAL A 81 -20.65 -7.37 13.36
C VAL A 81 -19.91 -6.69 14.50
N LYS A 82 -19.09 -7.46 15.21
CA LYS A 82 -18.28 -6.96 16.33
C LYS A 82 -17.11 -6.09 15.84
N HIS A 83 -16.50 -6.44 14.71
CA HIS A 83 -15.27 -5.80 14.23
C HIS A 83 -15.51 -4.99 12.94
N ILE A 84 -15.13 -3.72 12.96
CA ILE A 84 -15.12 -2.86 11.77
C ILE A 84 -13.69 -2.41 11.51
N VAL A 85 -13.16 -2.77 10.35
CA VAL A 85 -11.76 -2.55 9.97
C VAL A 85 -11.68 -1.55 8.82
N PHE A 86 -11.16 -0.37 9.08
CA PHE A 86 -10.83 0.62 8.06
C PHE A 86 -9.44 0.31 7.48
N ILE A 87 -9.29 0.35 6.17
CA ILE A 87 -8.01 0.16 5.48
C ILE A 87 -7.82 1.34 4.55
N ALA A 88 -6.89 2.23 4.90
CA ALA A 88 -6.78 3.54 4.25
C ALA A 88 -5.37 4.09 4.25
N ARG A 89 -5.09 4.97 3.28
CA ARG A 89 -3.84 5.75 3.26
C ARG A 89 -3.87 6.85 4.34
N PRO A 90 -2.70 7.29 4.84
CA PRO A 90 -2.61 8.32 5.87
C PRO A 90 -2.85 9.73 5.30
N LYS A 91 -4.09 10.02 4.87
CA LYS A 91 -4.53 11.35 4.42
C LYS A 91 -5.56 11.92 5.39
N LEU A 92 -5.41 13.19 5.77
CA LEU A 92 -6.31 13.86 6.72
C LEU A 92 -7.78 13.82 6.29
N SER A 93 -8.05 14.02 5.00
CA SER A 93 -9.41 13.94 4.44
C SER A 93 -10.06 12.56 4.60
N LEU A 94 -9.27 11.48 4.57
CA LEU A 94 -9.78 10.14 4.84
C LEU A 94 -10.03 9.93 6.35
N MET A 95 -9.21 10.54 7.21
CA MET A 95 -9.40 10.48 8.66
C MET A 95 -10.65 11.21 9.11
N ASP A 96 -11.05 12.29 8.42
CA ASP A 96 -12.35 12.94 8.64
C ASP A 96 -13.50 11.94 8.41
N LEU A 97 -13.46 11.21 7.29
CA LEU A 97 -14.47 10.19 6.98
C LEU A 97 -14.46 9.05 8.01
N VAL A 98 -13.29 8.52 8.37
CA VAL A 98 -13.16 7.47 9.39
C VAL A 98 -13.78 7.94 10.71
N ALA A 99 -13.50 9.17 11.14
CA ALA A 99 -14.07 9.74 12.36
C ALA A 99 -15.60 9.88 12.27
N ASP A 100 -16.12 10.40 11.15
CA ASP A 100 -17.57 10.53 10.92
C ASP A 100 -18.27 9.17 10.98
N TYR A 101 -17.67 8.13 10.38
CA TYR A 101 -18.20 6.76 10.44
C TYR A 101 -18.24 6.21 11.87
N ILE A 102 -17.15 6.36 12.62
CA ILE A 102 -17.08 5.88 14.01
C ILE A 102 -18.16 6.56 14.87
N VAL A 103 -18.32 7.88 14.75
CA VAL A 103 -19.33 8.64 15.51
C VAL A 103 -20.75 8.20 15.13
N SER A 104 -21.03 8.09 13.83
CA SER A 104 -22.35 7.68 13.31
C SER A 104 -22.73 6.28 13.78
N LEU A 105 -21.80 5.32 13.73
CA LEU A 105 -22.06 3.93 14.10
C LEU A 105 -22.25 3.76 15.61
N ARG A 106 -21.48 4.49 16.44
CA ARG A 106 -21.69 4.51 17.89
C ARG A 106 -23.09 4.99 18.28
N SER A 107 -23.65 5.96 17.56
CA SER A 107 -24.99 6.47 17.85
C SER A 107 -26.12 5.50 17.48
N LYS A 108 -25.87 4.58 16.55
CA LYS A 108 -26.89 3.72 15.92
C LYS A 108 -26.91 2.29 16.44
N GLN A 109 -25.81 1.82 17.03
CA GLN A 109 -25.67 0.43 17.46
C GLN A 109 -25.74 0.27 18.98
N ASN A 110 -26.56 -0.67 19.43
CA ASN A 110 -26.68 -1.04 20.85
C ASN A 110 -25.59 -2.03 21.31
N SER A 111 -24.92 -2.71 20.38
CA SER A 111 -23.83 -3.65 20.66
C SER A 111 -22.47 -2.96 20.68
N ALA A 112 -21.56 -3.45 21.52
CA ALA A 112 -20.18 -2.96 21.54
C ALA A 112 -19.46 -3.33 20.24
N VAL A 113 -19.11 -2.32 19.44
CA VAL A 113 -18.30 -2.44 18.23
C VAL A 113 -16.86 -2.07 18.51
N GLU A 114 -15.93 -2.86 18.01
CA GLU A 114 -14.51 -2.57 18.02
C GLU A 114 -14.06 -2.03 16.65
N PHE A 115 -13.44 -0.85 16.67
CA PHE A 115 -12.95 -0.20 15.46
C PHE A 115 -11.45 -0.42 15.32
N HIS A 116 -11.02 -0.74 14.09
CA HIS A 116 -9.63 -0.99 13.74
C HIS A 116 -9.29 -0.15 12.51
N LEU A 117 -8.11 0.44 12.45
CA LEU A 117 -7.60 1.20 11.30
C LEU A 117 -6.23 0.66 10.92
N PHE A 118 -6.13 0.13 9.71
CA PHE A 118 -4.88 -0.31 9.11
C PHE A 118 -4.42 0.77 8.14
N PHE A 119 -3.38 1.51 8.55
CA PHE A 119 -2.75 2.48 7.67
C PHE A 119 -1.93 1.76 6.60
N VAL A 120 -2.07 2.21 5.36
CA VAL A 120 -1.27 1.72 4.23
C VAL A 120 -0.41 2.82 3.63
N PRO A 121 0.91 2.64 3.50
CA PRO A 121 1.69 1.52 4.04
C PRO A 121 2.10 1.68 5.52
N ARG A 122 2.04 2.91 6.05
CA ARG A 122 2.60 3.28 7.37
C ARG A 122 1.73 4.30 8.08
N LYS A 123 1.85 4.36 9.40
CA LYS A 123 1.14 5.32 10.22
C LYS A 123 1.67 6.74 10.02
N SER A 124 0.81 7.71 10.30
CA SER A 124 1.17 9.12 10.29
C SER A 124 0.78 9.73 11.62
N GLU A 125 1.76 10.31 12.32
CA GLU A 125 1.53 11.00 13.59
C GLU A 125 0.54 12.17 13.43
N LEU A 126 0.55 12.83 12.26
CA LEU A 126 -0.43 13.86 11.94
C LEU A 126 -1.85 13.30 11.88
N CYS A 127 -2.04 12.13 11.27
CA CYS A 127 -3.35 11.47 11.20
C CYS A 127 -3.81 10.95 12.57
N GLU A 128 -2.91 10.39 13.38
CA GLU A 128 -3.22 9.94 14.74
C GLU A 128 -3.67 11.11 15.63
N LYS A 129 -2.93 12.23 15.60
CA LYS A 129 -3.32 13.46 16.33
C LYS A 129 -4.64 14.01 15.82
N HIS A 130 -4.88 13.98 14.52
CA HIS A 130 -6.16 14.43 13.94
C HIS A 130 -7.34 13.60 14.44
N LEU A 131 -7.22 12.26 14.46
CA LEU A 131 -8.23 11.37 15.01
C LEU A 131 -8.43 11.55 16.52
N ALA A 132 -7.36 11.81 17.27
CA ALA A 132 -7.43 12.14 18.68
C ALA A 132 -8.20 13.44 18.94
N ASN A 133 -7.92 14.50 18.16
CA ASN A 133 -8.64 15.78 18.23
C ASN A 133 -10.13 15.64 17.87
N ARG A 134 -10.46 14.67 17.01
CA ARG A 134 -11.84 14.30 16.66
C ARG A 134 -12.53 13.43 17.72
N GLY A 135 -11.83 13.05 18.80
CA GLY A 135 -12.39 12.30 19.93
C GLY A 135 -12.65 10.82 19.67
N VAL A 136 -12.12 10.24 18.59
CA VAL A 136 -12.38 8.85 18.20
C VAL A 136 -11.28 7.85 18.59
N ALA A 137 -10.10 8.34 18.98
CA ALA A 137 -8.92 7.52 19.26
C ALA A 137 -9.10 6.47 20.38
N GLY A 138 -9.92 6.74 21.40
CA GLY A 138 -10.01 5.88 22.60
C GLY A 138 -10.52 4.45 22.38
N ASN A 139 -11.21 4.18 21.27
CA ASN A 139 -11.72 2.84 20.93
C ASN A 139 -11.32 2.43 19.51
N LEU A 140 -10.23 3.01 19.00
CA LEU A 140 -9.69 2.73 17.67
C LEU A 140 -8.33 2.08 17.81
N SER A 141 -8.23 0.80 17.43
CA SER A 141 -6.94 0.12 17.29
C SER A 141 -6.29 0.56 15.98
N ILE A 142 -5.06 1.07 16.02
CA ILE A 142 -4.33 1.52 14.84
C ILE A 142 -3.16 0.58 14.59
N GLN A 143 -3.07 0.04 13.37
CA GLN A 143 -1.98 -0.82 12.92
C GLN A 143 -1.43 -0.34 11.57
N GLU A 144 -0.25 -0.85 11.20
CA GLU A 144 0.36 -0.59 9.90
C GLU A 144 0.24 -1.84 9.03
N PHE A 145 -0.31 -1.71 7.83
CA PHE A 145 -0.20 -2.72 6.80
C PHE A 145 0.89 -2.28 5.82
N LYS A 146 2.08 -2.86 5.96
CA LYS A 146 3.31 -2.50 5.23
C LYS A 146 3.30 -2.95 3.76
N CYS A 147 2.29 -2.52 3.01
CA CYS A 147 2.11 -2.80 1.61
C CYS A 147 2.60 -1.61 0.77
N ASP A 148 3.92 -1.56 0.55
CA ASP A 148 4.55 -0.48 -0.20
C ASP A 148 4.50 -0.71 -1.72
N ILE A 149 4.50 -1.98 -2.17
CA ILE A 149 4.65 -2.37 -3.57
C ILE A 149 3.54 -3.33 -3.99
N TYR A 150 2.96 -3.06 -5.16
CA TYR A 150 1.97 -3.89 -5.81
C TYR A 150 2.59 -4.59 -7.03
N PRO A 151 2.52 -5.93 -7.11
CA PRO A 151 3.03 -6.69 -8.24
C PRO A 151 1.97 -6.79 -9.34
N PHE A 152 2.21 -6.10 -10.46
CA PHE A 152 1.30 -6.10 -11.61
C PHE A 152 1.59 -7.31 -12.51
N GLU A 153 2.86 -7.43 -12.90
CA GLU A 153 3.37 -8.44 -13.82
C GLU A 153 4.70 -9.00 -13.31
N SER A 154 5.27 -10.01 -14.00
CA SER A 154 6.58 -10.58 -13.64
C SER A 154 7.76 -9.60 -13.71
N ASP A 155 7.58 -8.46 -14.37
CA ASP A 155 8.59 -7.44 -14.64
C ASP A 155 8.11 -6.03 -14.27
N VAL A 156 6.88 -5.88 -13.74
CA VAL A 156 6.31 -4.59 -13.35
C VAL A 156 5.81 -4.63 -11.91
N MET A 157 6.35 -3.71 -11.11
CA MET A 157 5.94 -3.43 -9.74
C MET A 157 5.69 -1.93 -9.59
N SER A 158 4.61 -1.55 -8.91
CA SER A 158 4.21 -0.15 -8.73
C SER A 158 3.91 0.17 -7.26
N LEU A 159 4.07 1.43 -6.88
CA LEU A 159 3.65 1.94 -5.56
C LEU A 159 2.20 2.45 -5.57
N GLU A 160 1.63 2.68 -6.76
CA GLU A 160 0.27 3.21 -6.96
C GLU A 160 -0.04 4.47 -6.13
N LEU A 161 0.94 5.37 -6.02
CA LEU A 161 0.79 6.65 -5.31
C LEU A 161 -0.03 7.63 -6.16
N GLN A 162 -0.96 8.34 -5.51
CA GLN A 162 -1.73 9.40 -6.17
C GLN A 162 -0.99 10.72 -6.06
N ASN A 163 -0.94 11.46 -7.18
CA ASN A 163 -0.46 12.85 -7.22
C ASN A 163 0.98 13.04 -6.72
N ASP A 164 1.78 11.97 -6.63
CA ASP A 164 3.15 11.99 -6.12
C ASP A 164 4.05 12.96 -6.89
N PHE A 165 3.86 13.05 -8.22
CA PHE A 165 4.55 14.04 -9.04
C PHE A 165 4.17 15.47 -8.62
N ARG A 166 2.88 15.76 -8.46
CA ARG A 166 2.42 17.09 -8.04
C ARG A 166 2.91 17.42 -6.63
N GLU A 167 2.71 16.50 -5.69
CA GLU A 167 3.10 16.64 -4.28
C GLU A 167 4.61 16.94 -4.18
N ASN A 168 5.46 16.17 -4.86
CA ASN A 168 6.92 16.34 -4.79
C ASN A 168 7.45 17.57 -5.53
N TYR A 169 7.02 17.80 -6.78
CA TYR A 169 7.64 18.85 -7.62
C TYR A 169 6.94 20.21 -7.54
N LEU A 170 5.66 20.28 -7.15
CA LEU A 170 4.90 21.52 -7.08
C LEU A 170 4.63 21.95 -5.63
N GLU A 171 4.36 21.01 -4.74
CA GLU A 171 3.97 21.29 -3.35
C GLU A 171 5.14 21.12 -2.36
N GLY A 172 6.24 20.52 -2.81
CA GLY A 172 7.45 20.32 -2.01
C GLY A 172 7.29 19.25 -0.93
N ASP A 173 6.34 18.33 -1.08
CA ASP A 173 6.14 17.17 -0.20
C ASP A 173 6.94 15.95 -0.71
N PRO A 174 8.05 15.58 -0.06
CA PRO A 174 8.90 14.47 -0.48
C PRO A 174 8.42 13.11 0.03
N THR A 175 7.16 12.97 0.46
CA THR A 175 6.62 11.71 1.00
C THR A 175 6.79 10.54 0.02
N CYS A 176 6.64 10.78 -1.29
CA CYS A 176 6.84 9.73 -2.31
C CYS A 176 8.29 9.22 -2.38
N ILE A 177 9.27 10.09 -2.14
CA ILE A 177 10.71 9.73 -2.10
C ILE A 177 10.96 8.74 -0.98
N TYR A 178 10.31 8.95 0.17
CA TYR A 178 10.39 8.03 1.29
C TYR A 178 9.74 6.68 1.00
N ASN A 179 8.53 6.70 0.41
CA ASN A 179 7.83 5.47 0.04
C ASN A 179 8.64 4.66 -0.99
N ALA A 180 9.25 5.32 -1.98
CA ALA A 180 10.12 4.66 -2.95
C ALA A 180 11.39 4.05 -2.32
N ALA A 181 12.01 4.73 -1.35
CA ALA A 181 13.15 4.17 -0.63
C ALA A 181 12.75 2.95 0.23
N GLN A 182 11.57 2.97 0.87
CA GLN A 182 11.07 1.81 1.62
C GLN A 182 10.73 0.64 0.70
N ALA A 183 10.10 0.90 -0.43
CA ALA A 183 9.85 -0.11 -1.45
C ALA A 183 11.15 -0.80 -1.92
N LEU A 184 12.19 -0.02 -2.24
CA LEU A 184 13.50 -0.57 -2.60
C LEU A 184 14.13 -1.38 -1.46
N ARG A 185 13.95 -0.95 -0.22
CA ARG A 185 14.38 -1.72 0.96
C ARG A 185 13.63 -3.05 1.06
N THR A 186 12.32 -3.06 0.85
CA THR A 186 11.50 -4.29 0.79
C THR A 186 12.00 -5.22 -0.33
N ILE A 187 12.31 -4.69 -1.52
CA ILE A 187 12.94 -5.45 -2.62
C ILE A 187 14.28 -6.04 -2.17
N GLN A 188 15.16 -5.27 -1.52
CA GLN A 188 16.44 -5.78 -1.03
C GLN A 188 16.29 -6.84 0.06
N GLN A 189 15.28 -6.73 0.93
CA GLN A 189 14.98 -7.73 1.96
C GLN A 189 14.45 -9.03 1.38
N LEU A 190 13.77 -8.99 0.23
CA LEU A 190 13.26 -10.20 -0.44
C LEU A 190 14.32 -10.84 -1.36
N TYR A 191 15.08 -10.02 -2.08
CA TYR A 191 15.93 -10.47 -3.19
C TYR A 191 17.43 -10.25 -2.99
N GLY A 192 17.84 -9.74 -1.83
CA GLY A 192 19.23 -9.42 -1.51
C GLY A 192 19.66 -8.01 -1.90
N ILE A 193 20.79 -7.56 -1.35
CA ILE A 193 21.32 -6.21 -1.58
C ILE A 193 21.77 -6.05 -3.03
N ILE A 194 21.32 -5.01 -3.71
CA ILE A 194 21.68 -4.74 -5.11
C ILE A 194 23.11 -4.17 -5.16
N PRO A 195 24.05 -4.78 -5.90
CA PRO A 195 25.47 -4.45 -5.79
C PRO A 195 25.87 -3.19 -6.56
N ARG A 196 25.14 -2.81 -7.61
CA ARG A 196 25.48 -1.67 -8.47
C ARG A 196 24.28 -0.75 -8.64
N VAL A 197 24.49 0.53 -8.38
CA VAL A 197 23.42 1.54 -8.47
C VAL A 197 23.85 2.70 -9.34
N PHE A 198 23.01 3.01 -10.31
CA PHE A 198 23.10 4.15 -11.20
C PHE A 198 21.89 5.03 -11.00
N GLY A 199 22.03 6.34 -11.19
CA GLY A 199 20.88 7.21 -11.08
C GLY A 199 21.08 8.55 -11.77
N LYS A 200 19.97 9.14 -12.22
CA LYS A 200 19.95 10.46 -12.84
C LYS A 200 18.76 11.27 -12.36
N GLY A 201 19.06 12.48 -11.87
CA GLY A 201 18.10 13.48 -11.39
C GLY A 201 18.10 13.63 -9.87
N VAL A 202 17.37 14.64 -9.39
CA VAL A 202 17.39 15.08 -8.00
C VAL A 202 16.63 14.08 -7.13
N ALA A 203 15.43 13.68 -7.54
CA ALA A 203 14.62 12.70 -6.83
C ALA A 203 15.34 11.34 -6.74
N ALA A 204 15.97 10.91 -7.84
CA ALA A 204 16.75 9.67 -7.88
C ALA A 204 17.89 9.67 -6.84
N LYS A 205 18.60 10.79 -6.70
CA LYS A 205 19.66 10.95 -5.70
C LYS A 205 19.10 10.94 -4.27
N GLN A 206 17.98 11.63 -4.02
CA GLN A 206 17.33 11.65 -2.72
C GLN A 206 16.84 10.26 -2.29
N VAL A 207 16.22 9.49 -3.20
CA VAL A 207 15.80 8.10 -2.94
C VAL A 207 17.02 7.25 -2.54
N TRP A 208 18.13 7.35 -3.29
CA TRP A 208 19.34 6.58 -3.00
C TRP A 208 19.96 6.92 -1.64
N ASP A 209 20.10 8.21 -1.34
CA ASP A 209 20.69 8.66 -0.08
C ASP A 209 19.82 8.23 1.11
N LEU A 210 18.50 8.27 0.95
CA LEU A 210 17.55 7.80 1.95
C LEU A 210 17.63 6.29 2.15
N LEU A 211 17.68 5.50 1.07
CA LEU A 211 17.84 4.04 1.14
C LEU A 211 19.16 3.66 1.84
N CYS A 212 20.26 4.36 1.53
CA CYS A 212 21.53 4.18 2.22
C CYS A 212 21.43 4.44 3.72
N ARG A 213 20.67 5.48 4.12
CA ARG A 213 20.44 5.81 5.53
C ARG A 213 19.58 4.75 6.23
N LEU A 214 18.47 4.33 5.61
CA LEU A 214 17.62 3.25 6.14
C LEU A 214 18.39 1.95 6.33
N ASN A 215 19.25 1.59 5.36
CA ASN A 215 20.09 0.40 5.45
C ASN A 215 21.13 0.51 6.59
N LYS A 216 21.64 1.71 6.91
CA LYS A 216 22.54 1.94 8.04
C LYS A 216 21.83 1.79 9.39
N GLU A 217 20.60 2.28 9.49
CA GLU A 217 19.78 2.17 10.70
C GLU A 217 19.46 0.71 11.06
N GLU A 218 19.44 -0.20 10.08
CA GLU A 218 19.16 -1.62 10.29
C GLU A 218 20.37 -2.53 10.54
N GLN A 219 21.61 -2.02 10.46
CA GLN A 219 22.83 -2.86 10.54
C GLN A 219 22.97 -3.67 11.84
N GLY A 220 22.17 -3.38 12.87
CA GLY A 220 22.10 -4.17 14.11
C GLY A 220 21.10 -5.34 14.11
N THR A 221 20.27 -5.50 13.06
CA THR A 221 19.16 -6.49 13.06
C THR A 221 19.47 -7.81 12.37
N GLY A 222 20.72 -8.03 11.95
CA GLY A 222 21.14 -9.20 11.17
C GLY A 222 20.62 -9.17 9.72
N PRO A 223 21.17 -9.98 8.81
CA PRO A 223 20.71 -10.01 7.43
C PRO A 223 19.28 -10.56 7.36
N LYS A 224 18.34 -9.73 6.87
CA LYS A 224 17.00 -10.16 6.47
C LYS A 224 17.01 -10.41 4.97
N GLY A 225 16.76 -11.64 4.55
CA GLY A 225 16.62 -11.98 3.13
C GLY A 225 17.72 -12.86 2.55
N SER A 226 17.73 -12.92 1.22
CA SER A 226 18.72 -13.67 0.46
C SER A 226 20.14 -13.11 0.68
N SER A 227 21.09 -13.99 0.99
CA SER A 227 22.51 -13.63 1.10
C SER A 227 23.13 -13.26 -0.25
N THR A 228 22.54 -13.74 -1.34
CA THR A 228 22.95 -13.46 -2.72
C THR A 228 21.91 -12.60 -3.42
N SER A 229 22.35 -11.51 -4.03
CA SER A 229 21.46 -10.65 -4.81
C SER A 229 20.96 -11.36 -6.07
N CYS A 230 19.65 -11.35 -6.28
CA CYS A 230 19.05 -11.79 -7.54
C CYS A 230 19.02 -10.66 -8.60
N ILE A 231 19.42 -9.44 -8.23
CA ILE A 231 19.33 -8.25 -9.06
C ILE A 231 20.74 -7.66 -9.20
N ASP A 232 21.25 -7.61 -10.43
CA ASP A 232 22.61 -7.13 -10.69
C ASP A 232 22.76 -5.61 -10.56
N ASN A 233 21.75 -4.85 -11.02
CA ASN A 233 21.84 -3.39 -11.13
C ASN A 233 20.51 -2.72 -10.79
N LEU A 234 20.58 -1.58 -10.12
CA LEU A 234 19.48 -0.64 -9.92
C LEU A 234 19.75 0.63 -10.73
N LEU A 235 18.78 1.03 -11.55
CA LEU A 235 18.81 2.31 -12.26
C LEU A 235 17.66 3.19 -11.75
N LEU A 236 18.00 4.32 -11.12
CA LEU A 236 17.04 5.30 -10.60
C LEU A 236 16.90 6.46 -11.59
N LEU A 237 15.69 6.64 -12.14
CA LEU A 237 15.39 7.73 -13.07
C LEU A 237 14.35 8.66 -12.46
N ASP A 238 14.71 9.92 -12.35
CA ASP A 238 13.81 11.00 -11.96
C ASP A 238 12.96 11.42 -13.18
N ARG A 239 11.63 11.38 -13.08
CA ARG A 239 10.73 11.74 -14.19
C ARG A 239 10.99 13.16 -14.73
N ALA A 240 11.46 14.09 -13.89
CA ALA A 240 11.68 15.48 -14.29
C ALA A 240 12.85 15.67 -15.27
N ILE A 241 13.67 14.64 -15.52
CA ILE A 241 14.75 14.73 -16.51
C ILE A 241 14.27 14.62 -17.95
N ASP A 242 13.05 14.12 -18.15
CA ASP A 242 12.44 13.93 -19.46
C ASP A 242 10.93 14.13 -19.31
N PHE A 243 10.39 15.27 -19.74
CA PHE A 243 8.93 15.44 -19.82
C PHE A 243 8.38 15.04 -21.19
N THR A 244 9.22 15.04 -22.21
CA THR A 244 8.82 14.82 -23.60
C THR A 244 8.16 13.45 -23.78
N SER A 245 8.72 12.41 -23.17
CA SER A 245 8.17 11.04 -23.31
C SER A 245 6.78 10.85 -22.72
N VAL A 246 6.36 11.68 -21.75
CA VAL A 246 4.99 11.59 -21.17
C VAL A 246 3.99 12.55 -21.81
N MET A 247 4.48 13.61 -22.47
CA MET A 247 3.63 14.60 -23.15
C MET A 247 3.29 14.20 -24.59
N THR A 248 3.91 13.15 -25.11
CA THR A 248 3.67 12.65 -26.47
C THR A 248 2.59 11.57 -26.48
N THR A 249 1.81 11.52 -27.57
CA THR A 249 0.82 10.46 -27.76
C THR A 249 1.51 9.11 -27.87
N GLN A 250 1.13 8.18 -27.00
CA GLN A 250 1.63 6.82 -27.03
C GLN A 250 1.01 6.08 -28.23
N LEU A 251 1.84 5.36 -28.98
CA LEU A 251 1.42 4.66 -30.22
C LEU A 251 1.48 3.13 -30.09
N THR A 252 1.72 2.61 -28.89
CA THR A 252 1.60 1.18 -28.60
C THR A 252 0.14 0.80 -28.33
N TYR A 253 -0.21 -0.48 -28.47
CA TYR A 253 -1.58 -0.94 -28.20
C TYR A 253 -2.05 -0.60 -26.78
N GLU A 254 -1.26 -0.95 -25.77
CA GLU A 254 -1.55 -0.64 -24.37
C GLU A 254 -1.55 0.86 -24.10
N GLY A 255 -0.63 1.61 -24.72
CA GLY A 255 -0.56 3.06 -24.58
C GLY A 255 -1.80 3.76 -25.15
N LEU A 256 -2.28 3.34 -26.32
CA LEU A 256 -3.52 3.84 -26.91
C LEU A 256 -4.74 3.49 -26.03
N ILE A 257 -4.78 2.29 -25.46
CA ILE A 257 -5.84 1.92 -24.50
C ILE A 257 -5.81 2.85 -23.29
N GLY A 258 -4.65 3.05 -22.67
CA GLY A 258 -4.51 3.90 -21.48
C GLY A 258 -4.82 5.38 -21.76
N MET A 259 -4.66 5.84 -22.99
CA MET A 259 -5.03 7.21 -23.40
C MET A 259 -6.52 7.36 -23.72
N CYS A 260 -7.10 6.39 -24.42
CA CYS A 260 -8.49 6.46 -24.87
C CYS A 260 -9.49 6.02 -23.80
N PHE A 261 -9.09 5.13 -22.90
CA PHE A 261 -9.93 4.57 -21.85
C PHE A 261 -9.27 4.81 -20.48
N VAL A 262 -10.09 5.09 -19.47
CA VAL A 262 -9.61 5.15 -18.08
C VAL A 262 -9.29 3.73 -17.63
N TYR A 263 -8.05 3.30 -17.86
CA TYR A 263 -7.55 2.02 -17.37
C TYR A 263 -7.09 2.18 -15.92
N ARG A 264 -7.76 1.48 -15.00
CA ARG A 264 -7.28 1.26 -13.63
C ARG A 264 -7.28 -0.26 -13.38
N PRO A 265 -6.11 -0.86 -13.13
CA PRO A 265 -6.02 -2.26 -12.75
C PRO A 265 -6.58 -2.54 -11.34
#